data_AF-I9C8Z3-F1
#
_entry.id   AF-I9C8Z3-F1
#
_cell.length_a   1.000
_cell.length_b   1.000
_cell.length_c   1.000
_cell.angle_alpha   90.00
_cell.angle_beta   90.00
_cell.angle_gamma   90.00
#
_symmetry.space_group_name_H-M   'P 1'
#
loop_
_entity.id
_entity.type
_entity.pdbx_description
1 polymer ?
#
loop_
_entity_poly.entity_id
_entity_poly.type
_entity_poly.pdbx_seq_one_letter_code
_entity_poly.pdbx_strand_id
1 'polypeptide(L)' 'MRRKGLYRTVLPGLGECARVDMSAGDAAPYLERDMYVLLGFQPGFDDLPERSPVPRLNGSAAELSSLSI' A
#
# COMPACT_ATOMS: atom_id res chain seq x y z
N MET A 1 -12.53 13.33 -9.44
CA MET A 1 -11.82 13.51 -8.15
C MET A 1 -10.99 12.26 -7.87
N ARG A 2 -9.66 12.31 -8.00
CA ARG A 2 -8.78 11.23 -7.54
C ARG A 2 -8.51 11.46 -6.06
N ARG A 3 -9.07 10.63 -5.17
CA ARG A 3 -8.73 10.66 -3.73
C ARG A 3 -7.24 10.27 -3.62
N LYS A 4 -6.36 11.29 -3.54
CA LYS A 4 -4.91 11.11 -3.43
C LYS A 4 -4.62 10.46 -2.08
N GLY A 5 -4.32 9.16 -2.04
CA GLY A 5 -3.82 8.52 -0.81
C GLY A 5 -4.34 7.12 -0.49
N LEU A 6 -5.26 6.56 -1.27
CA LEU A 6 -5.71 5.17 -1.08
C LEU A 6 -4.65 4.20 -1.66
N TYR A 7 -4.15 3.29 -0.82
CA TYR A 7 -3.22 2.23 -1.23
C TYR A 7 -3.30 1.04 -0.27
N ARG A 8 -2.93 -0.14 -0.74
CA ARG A 8 -2.77 -1.34 0.11
C ARG A 8 -1.33 -1.48 0.60
N THR A 9 -1.16 -1.99 1.81
CA THR A 9 0.13 -2.19 2.49
C THR A 9 0.01 -3.37 3.47
N VAL A 10 1.14 -3.94 3.89
CA VAL A 10 1.16 -4.96 4.93
C VAL A 10 1.88 -4.40 6.15
N LEU A 11 1.24 -4.43 7.33
CA LEU A 11 1.81 -3.95 8.58
C LEU A 11 2.21 -5.12 9.49
N PRO A 12 3.39 -5.03 10.16
CA PRO A 12 3.81 -6.05 11.12
C PRO A 12 2.86 -6.04 12.33
N GLY A 13 2.14 -7.14 12.54
CA GLY A 13 1.16 -7.29 13.62
C GLY A 13 -0.30 -7.06 13.21
N LEU A 14 -0.56 -6.46 12.04
CA LEU A 14 -1.92 -6.22 11.52
C LEU A 14 -2.23 -6.97 10.22
N GLY A 15 -1.21 -7.39 9.46
CA GLY A 15 -1.40 -8.07 8.18
C GLY A 15 -1.74 -7.11 7.04
N GLU A 16 -2.62 -7.50 6.13
CA GLU A 16 -3.00 -6.72 4.95
C GLU A 16 -3.95 -5.57 5.31
N CYS A 17 -3.60 -4.34 4.93
CA CYS A 17 -4.36 -3.15 5.26
C CYS A 17 -4.46 -2.19 4.09
N ALA A 18 -5.56 -1.44 4.03
CA ALA A 18 -5.78 -0.33 3.11
C ALA A 18 -5.64 0.99 3.88
N ARG A 19 -4.86 1.92 3.34
CA ARG A 19 -4.87 3.30 3.83
C ARG A 19 -6.15 3.97 3.38
N VAL A 20 -6.89 4.56 4.32
CA VAL A 20 -8.10 5.35 4.07
C VAL A 20 -7.82 6.84 4.36
N ASP A 21 -8.59 7.72 3.73
CA ASP A 21 -8.48 9.16 3.98
C ASP A 21 -9.13 9.50 5.34
N MET A 22 -8.42 10.27 6.16
CA MET A 22 -8.85 10.65 7.52
C MET A 22 -10.14 11.48 7.56
N SER A 23 -10.66 11.94 6.42
CA SER A 23 -11.96 12.62 6.36
C SER A 23 -13.13 11.72 6.78
N ALA A 24 -12.93 10.40 6.95
CA ALA A 24 -13.94 9.46 7.44
C ALA A 24 -14.15 9.47 8.97
N GLY A 25 -13.39 10.25 9.73
CA GLY A 25 -13.68 10.50 11.16
C GLY A 25 -13.16 9.45 12.14
N ASP A 26 -12.40 8.45 11.67
CA ASP A 26 -11.80 7.42 12.54
C ASP A 26 -10.30 7.69 12.78
N ALA A 27 -9.84 7.45 14.00
CA ALA A 27 -8.51 7.83 14.48
C ALA A 27 -7.36 7.04 13.81
N ALA A 28 -7.66 6.00 13.02
CA ALA A 28 -6.68 5.16 12.35
C ALA A 28 -6.66 5.38 10.82
N PRO A 29 -5.52 5.79 10.23
CA PRO A 29 -5.39 5.95 8.78
C PRO A 29 -5.29 4.62 8.01
N TYR A 30 -5.19 3.48 8.70
CA TYR A 30 -5.07 2.15 8.12
C TYR A 30 -6.23 1.28 8.59
N LEU A 31 -6.88 0.63 7.63
CA LEU A 31 -8.00 -0.26 7.85
C LEU A 31 -7.63 -1.66 7.39
N GLU A 32 -7.91 -2.68 8.19
CA GLU A 32 -7.69 -4.07 7.80
C GLU A 32 -8.49 -4.45 6.55
N ARG A 33 -7.97 -5.41 5.77
CA ARG A 33 -8.59 -5.88 4.53
C ARG A 33 -10.05 -6.31 4.74
N ASP A 34 -10.31 -7.16 5.72
CA ASP A 34 -11.66 -7.66 5.99
C ASP A 34 -12.64 -6.51 6.31
N MET A 35 -12.21 -5.53 7.11
CA MET A 35 -13.01 -4.34 7.39
C MET A 35 -13.25 -3.47 6.14
N TYR A 36 -12.23 -3.26 5.32
CA TYR A 36 -12.35 -2.47 4.09
C TYR A 36 -13.35 -3.08 3.12
N VAL A 37 -13.30 -4.41 2.96
CA VAL A 37 -14.22 -5.17 2.10
C VAL A 37 -15.63 -5.15 2.68
N LEU A 38 -15.78 -5.37 3.99
CA LEU A 38 -17.09 -5.39 4.67
C LEU A 38 -17.80 -4.04 4.58
N LEU A 39 -17.06 -2.93 4.68
CA LEU A 39 -17.61 -1.57 4.57
C LEU A 39 -17.92 -1.15 3.13
N GLY A 40 -17.49 -1.91 2.12
CA GLY A 40 -17.83 -1.67 0.72
C GLY A 40 -17.22 -0.39 0.12
N PHE A 41 -16.00 -0.02 0.55
CA PHE A 41 -15.28 1.13 -0.01
C PHE A 41 -15.02 0.97 -1.52
N GLN A 42 -14.96 2.11 -2.23
CA GLN A 42 -14.59 2.17 -3.64
C GLN A 42 -13.40 3.12 -3.87
N PRO A 43 -12.39 2.73 -4.68
CA PRO A 43 -12.23 1.45 -5.38
C PRO A 43 -12.07 0.24 -4.42
N GLY A 44 -12.31 -0.98 -4.91
CA GLY A 44 -12.20 -2.19 -4.09
C GLY A 44 -10.77 -2.42 -3.61
N PHE A 45 -10.59 -3.22 -2.55
CA PHE A 45 -9.27 -3.47 -1.96
C PHE A 45 -8.25 -3.99 -2.97
N ASP A 46 -8.68 -4.88 -3.87
CA ASP A 46 -7.81 -5.49 -4.89
C ASP A 46 -7.42 -4.49 -6.00
N ASP A 47 -8.29 -3.52 -6.30
CA ASP A 47 -8.02 -2.41 -7.22
C ASP A 47 -7.09 -1.34 -6.62
N LEU A 48 -6.79 -1.40 -5.32
CA LEU A 48 -5.88 -0.45 -4.69
C LEU A 48 -4.44 -0.68 -5.14
N PRO A 49 -3.69 0.39 -5.44
CA PRO A 49 -2.27 0.27 -5.71
C PRO A 49 -1.54 -0.23 -4.46
N GLU A 50 -0.65 -1.19 -4.62
CA GLU A 50 0.22 -1.64 -3.53
C GLU A 50 1.35 -0.66 -3.33
N ARG A 51 1.44 -0.09 -2.13
CA ARG A 51 2.60 0.68 -1.74
C ARG A 51 3.60 -0.27 -1.09
N SER A 52 4.36 -0.96 -1.94
CA SER A 52 5.53 -1.69 -1.49
C SER A 52 6.41 -0.73 -0.68
N PRO A 53 6.94 -1.11 0.49
CA PRO A 53 7.87 -0.27 1.23
C PRO A 53 9.14 -0.20 0.38
N VAL A 54 9.20 0.74 -0.55
CA VAL A 54 10.39 0.98 -1.36
C VAL A 54 11.56 1.19 -0.39
N PRO A 55 12.54 0.27 -0.30
CA PRO A 55 13.81 0.67 0.27
C PRO A 55 14.29 1.80 -0.63
N ARG A 56 14.74 2.90 -0.03
CA ARG A 56 15.29 4.04 -0.77
C ARG A 56 16.46 3.54 -1.61
N LEU A 57 16.23 3.22 -2.88
CA LEU A 57 17.28 3.05 -3.86
C LEU A 57 17.27 4.31 -4.70
N ASN A 58 17.95 5.32 -4.18
CA ASN A 58 18.57 6.29 -5.05
C ASN A 58 19.59 5.54 -5.92
N GLY A 59 19.26 5.33 -7.21
CA GLY A 59 20.23 5.08 -8.27
C GLY A 59 20.56 3.62 -8.59
N SER A 60 20.51 3.33 -9.89
CA SER A 60 21.03 2.14 -10.60
C SER A 60 20.16 0.88 -10.59
N ALA A 61 19.13 0.92 -11.43
CA ALA A 61 18.77 -0.25 -12.24
C ALA A 61 19.94 -0.58 -13.20
N ALA A 62 20.22 -1.87 -13.40
CA ALA A 62 21.20 -2.45 -14.34
C ALA A 62 22.68 -2.20 -13.91
N GLU A 63 23.54 -3.16 -13.60
CA GLU A 63 23.76 -4.49 -14.15
C GLU A 63 24.44 -5.40 -13.11
N LEU A 64 23.82 -6.54 -12.79
CA LEU A 64 24.49 -7.69 -12.18
C LEU A 64 24.51 -8.78 -13.24
N SER A 65 25.46 -8.74 -14.18
CA SER A 65 25.81 -9.88 -15.04
C SER A 65 27.19 -9.65 -15.66
N SER A 66 28.07 -10.66 -15.51
CA SER A 66 29.51 -10.73 -15.85
C SER A 66 30.39 -10.34 -14.66
N LEU A 67 30.65 -11.23 -13.68
CA LEU A 67 31.36 -12.52 -13.78
C LEU A 67 32.68 -12.43 -14.55
N SER A 68 33.75 -12.87 -13.87
CA SER A 68 35.13 -13.09 -14.35
C SER A 68 35.93 -11.79 -14.50
N ILE A 69 37.00 -11.57 -13.74
CA ILE A 69 38.20 -12.43 -13.52
C ILE A 69 38.73 -12.23 -12.11
#